data_AF-A0A2W7AUQ1-F1
#
_entry.id   AF-A0A2W7AUQ1-F1
#
_cell.length_a   1.000
_cell.length_b   1.000
_cell.length_c   1.000
_cell.angle_alpha   90.00
_cell.angle_beta   90.00
_cell.angle_gamma   90.00
#
_symmetry.space_group_name_H-M   'P 1'
#
loop_
_entity.id
_entity.type
_entity.pdbx_description
1 polymer ?
#
loop_
_entity_poly.entity_id
_entity_poly.type
_entity_poly.pdbx_seq_one_letter_code
_entity_poly.pdbx_strand_id
1 'polypeptide(L)'
;MLVRIDKDIHNIQKAIADVIDRIDVIHIEYSQAIAIAVQQQILQTAFKFCTQKCPDKFLALSLSARQNLQEALRQTIKSLCDQIQKTLEECDRYSRSNQENLDLLLSNLLNESMEKLNQLLVNHKVLSADADKDQDGKTPQMSIRLAEIEFTDRNVLSHRGELRVLSARLAHLHNELDQKYQQKTIAEAELAWRSAWVE
;
A
#
# COMPACT_ATOMS: atom_id res chain seq x y z
N MET A 1 -2.13 11.05 -43.67
CA MET A 1 -1.65 11.62 -42.39
C MET A 1 -2.65 11.33 -41.27
N LEU A 2 -3.91 11.78 -41.38
CA LEU A 2 -4.97 11.50 -40.39
C LEU A 2 -5.15 10.01 -40.06
N VAL A 3 -5.26 9.14 -41.08
CA VAL A 3 -5.36 7.67 -40.89
C VAL A 3 -4.23 7.09 -40.03
N ARG A 4 -3.01 7.67 -40.12
CA ARG A 4 -1.87 7.23 -39.31
C ARG A 4 -2.00 7.72 -37.86
N ILE A 5 -2.46 8.96 -37.66
CA ILE A 5 -2.72 9.52 -36.33
C ILE A 5 -3.84 8.74 -35.63
N ASP A 6 -4.93 8.40 -36.33
CA ASP A 6 -6.03 7.60 -35.78
C ASP A 6 -5.57 6.20 -35.37
N LYS A 7 -4.72 5.56 -36.20
CA LYS A 7 -4.13 4.26 -35.87
C LYS A 7 -3.23 4.35 -34.65
N ASP A 8 -2.42 5.40 -34.53
CA ASP A 8 -1.56 5.63 -33.36
C ASP A 8 -2.39 5.83 -32.09
N ILE A 9 -3.45 6.65 -32.14
CA ILE A 9 -4.39 6.86 -31.01
C ILE A 9 -4.99 5.52 -30.57
N HIS A 10 -5.49 4.71 -31.51
CA HIS A 10 -6.06 3.40 -31.19
C HIS A 10 -5.05 2.46 -30.52
N ASN A 11 -3.81 2.44 -31.02
CA ASN A 11 -2.74 1.62 -30.43
C ASN A 11 -2.40 2.08 -29.01
N ILE A 12 -2.34 3.39 -28.74
CA ILE A 12 -2.07 3.94 -27.41
C ILE A 12 -3.23 3.62 -26.46
N GLN A 13 -4.48 3.76 -26.90
CA GLN A 13 -5.66 3.38 -26.10
C GLN A 13 -5.63 1.90 -25.72
N LYS A 14 -5.28 1.03 -26.66
CA LYS A 14 -5.11 -0.40 -26.37
C LYS A 14 -3.99 -0.64 -25.35
N ALA A 15 -2.84 0.01 -25.51
CA ALA A 15 -1.73 -0.12 -24.56
C ALA A 15 -2.10 0.39 -23.16
N ILE A 16 -2.93 1.43 -23.06
CA ILE A 16 -3.46 1.93 -21.78
C ILE A 16 -4.34 0.85 -21.14
N ALA A 17 -5.27 0.25 -21.89
CA ALA A 17 -6.14 -0.81 -21.39
C ALA A 17 -5.32 -2.01 -20.88
N ASP A 18 -4.33 -2.47 -21.65
CA ASP A 18 -3.45 -3.58 -21.26
C ASP A 18 -2.66 -3.27 -19.97
N VAL A 19 -2.20 -2.02 -19.80
CA VAL A 19 -1.49 -1.60 -18.58
C VAL A 19 -2.43 -1.52 -17.40
N ILE A 20 -3.67 -1.05 -17.58
CA ILE A 20 -4.68 -1.02 -16.53
C ILE A 20 -5.00 -2.44 -16.05
N ASP A 21 -5.24 -3.37 -16.96
CA ASP A 21 -5.51 -4.76 -16.62
C ASP A 21 -4.35 -5.37 -15.81
N ARG A 22 -3.11 -5.05 -16.17
CA ARG A 22 -1.94 -5.50 -15.40
C ARG A 22 -1.84 -4.84 -14.02
N ILE A 23 -2.16 -3.55 -13.91
CA ILE A 23 -2.19 -2.84 -12.63
C ILE A 23 -3.22 -3.48 -11.69
N ASP A 24 -4.41 -3.82 -12.18
CA ASP A 24 -5.47 -4.44 -11.38
C ASP A 24 -5.02 -5.80 -10.82
N VAL A 25 -4.35 -6.62 -11.64
CA VAL A 25 -3.77 -7.90 -11.17
C VAL A 25 -2.69 -7.67 -10.11
N ILE A 26 -1.75 -6.74 -10.34
CA ILE A 26 -0.66 -6.46 -9.41
C ILE A 26 -1.17 -5.87 -8.10
N HIS A 27 -2.23 -5.08 -8.11
CA HIS A 27 -2.85 -4.56 -6.89
C HIS A 27 -3.37 -5.69 -6.00
N ILE A 28 -4.04 -6.69 -6.59
CA ILE A 28 -4.52 -7.86 -5.85
C ILE A 28 -3.33 -8.63 -5.26
N GLU A 29 -2.32 -8.94 -6.07
CA GLU A 29 -1.12 -9.67 -5.63
C GLU A 29 -0.35 -8.92 -4.52
N TYR A 30 -0.21 -7.59 -4.66
CA TYR A 30 0.39 -6.74 -3.64
C TYR A 30 -0.42 -6.75 -2.34
N SER A 31 -1.74 -6.59 -2.43
CA SER A 31 -2.63 -6.54 -1.24
C SER A 31 -2.56 -7.82 -0.41
N GLN A 32 -2.49 -8.98 -1.08
CA GLN A 32 -2.36 -10.27 -0.42
C GLN A 32 -0.97 -10.41 0.22
N ALA A 33 0.09 -10.07 -0.53
CA ALA A 33 1.46 -10.16 -0.03
C ALA A 33 1.66 -9.27 1.20
N ILE A 34 1.22 -8.01 1.15
CA ILE A 34 1.42 -7.07 2.25
C ILE A 34 0.60 -7.44 3.50
N ALA A 35 -0.63 -7.93 3.35
CA ALA A 35 -1.44 -8.38 4.47
C ALA A 35 -0.76 -9.54 5.22
N ILE A 36 -0.21 -10.51 4.48
CA ILE A 36 0.53 -11.64 5.05
C ILE A 36 1.82 -11.15 5.73
N ALA A 37 2.58 -10.28 5.09
CA ALA A 37 3.83 -9.75 5.62
C ALA A 37 3.61 -8.94 6.91
N VAL A 38 2.59 -8.08 6.95
CA VAL A 38 2.19 -7.30 8.13
C VAL A 38 1.81 -8.23 9.28
N GLN A 39 0.97 -9.25 9.03
CA GLN A 39 0.58 -10.23 10.05
C GLN A 39 1.80 -10.93 10.65
N GLN A 40 2.72 -11.42 9.81
CA GLN A 40 3.93 -12.10 10.26
C GLN A 40 4.83 -11.18 11.06
N GLN A 41 5.04 -9.95 10.60
CA GLN A 41 5.90 -8.99 11.27
C GLN A 41 5.34 -8.58 12.63
N ILE A 42 4.03 -8.35 12.75
CA ILE A 42 3.41 -8.06 14.05
C ILE A 42 3.57 -9.24 15.01
N LEU A 43 3.32 -10.46 14.55
CA LEU A 43 3.48 -11.65 15.39
C LEU A 43 4.93 -11.81 15.88
N GLN A 44 5.91 -11.66 14.98
CA GLN A 44 7.32 -11.75 15.35
C GLN A 44 7.73 -10.63 16.30
N THR A 45 7.24 -9.42 16.08
CA THR A 45 7.57 -8.26 16.92
C THR A 45 6.92 -8.41 18.30
N ALA A 46 5.67 -8.86 18.38
CA ALA A 46 5.01 -9.18 19.64
C ALA A 46 5.73 -10.30 20.40
N PHE A 47 6.15 -11.36 19.70
CA PHE A 47 6.94 -12.43 20.30
C PHE A 47 8.27 -11.91 20.87
N LYS A 48 9.06 -11.19 20.07
CA LYS A 48 10.34 -10.60 20.50
C LYS A 48 10.12 -9.63 21.67
N PHE A 49 9.07 -8.82 21.62
CA PHE A 49 8.74 -7.88 22.68
C PHE A 49 8.45 -8.61 24.01
N CYS A 50 7.55 -9.60 23.99
CA CYS A 50 7.18 -10.36 25.19
C CYS A 50 8.32 -11.21 25.74
N THR A 51 9.18 -11.77 24.88
CA THR A 51 10.25 -12.71 25.31
C THR A 51 11.60 -12.06 25.57
N GLN A 52 11.89 -10.92 24.95
CA GLN A 52 13.20 -10.26 25.06
C GLN A 52 13.15 -8.95 25.82
N LYS A 53 12.09 -8.15 25.66
CA LYS A 53 11.97 -6.85 26.35
C LYS A 53 11.26 -6.96 27.69
N CYS A 54 10.18 -7.73 27.78
CA CYS A 54 9.37 -7.87 28.99
C CYS A 54 9.14 -9.33 29.44
N PRO A 55 10.17 -10.19 29.52
CA PRO A 55 9.99 -11.60 29.85
C PRO A 55 9.36 -11.81 31.23
N ASP A 56 9.83 -11.09 32.26
CA ASP A 56 9.36 -11.29 33.64
C ASP A 56 7.89 -10.91 33.80
N LYS A 57 7.46 -9.80 33.20
CA LYS A 57 6.05 -9.37 33.22
C LYS A 57 5.14 -10.34 32.46
N PHE A 58 5.61 -10.84 31.32
CA PHE A 58 4.86 -11.82 30.55
C PHE A 58 4.74 -13.18 31.28
N LEU A 59 5.82 -13.62 31.93
CA LEU A 59 5.82 -14.83 32.74
C LEU A 59 5.04 -14.69 34.04
N ALA A 60 4.88 -13.47 34.57
CA ALA A 60 4.01 -13.21 35.72
C ALA A 60 2.50 -13.31 35.41
N LEU A 61 2.11 -13.25 34.13
CA LEU A 61 0.70 -13.40 33.74
C LEU A 61 0.18 -14.82 34.00
N SER A 62 -1.09 -14.90 34.41
CA SER A 62 -1.82 -16.17 34.48
C SER A 62 -2.02 -16.77 33.08
N LEU A 63 -2.29 -18.09 33.03
CA LEU A 63 -2.63 -18.79 31.79
C LEU A 63 -3.80 -18.09 31.04
N SER A 64 -4.86 -17.73 31.77
CA SER A 64 -6.03 -17.05 31.19
C SER A 64 -5.69 -15.65 30.67
N ALA A 65 -4.84 -14.89 31.36
CA ALA A 65 -4.42 -13.57 30.91
C ALA A 65 -3.56 -13.66 29.63
N ARG A 66 -2.70 -14.67 29.51
CA ARG A 66 -1.93 -14.93 28.28
C ARG A 66 -2.83 -15.34 27.12
N GLN A 67 -3.84 -16.18 27.36
CA GLN A 67 -4.81 -16.58 26.35
C GLN A 67 -5.62 -15.38 25.85
N ASN A 68 -6.11 -14.53 26.75
CA ASN A 68 -6.85 -13.32 26.39
C ASN A 68 -6.00 -12.36 25.56
N LEU A 69 -4.73 -12.17 25.95
CA LEU A 69 -3.79 -11.34 25.18
C LEU A 69 -3.55 -11.92 23.79
N GLN A 70 -3.36 -13.23 23.67
CA GLN A 70 -3.17 -13.90 22.38
C GLN A 70 -4.39 -13.76 21.47
N GLU A 71 -5.60 -13.86 22.03
CA GLU A 71 -6.84 -13.68 21.28
C GLU A 71 -7.04 -12.22 20.85
N ALA A 72 -6.79 -11.26 21.74
CA ALA A 72 -6.86 -9.82 21.43
C ALA A 72 -5.86 -9.41 20.32
N LEU A 73 -4.62 -9.93 20.39
CA LEU A 73 -3.62 -9.72 19.34
C LEU A 73 -4.12 -10.28 17.99
N ARG A 74 -4.64 -11.51 17.96
CA ARG A 74 -5.17 -12.13 16.74
C ARG A 74 -6.33 -11.33 16.14
N GLN A 75 -7.25 -10.85 16.98
CA GLN A 75 -8.39 -10.04 16.53
C GLN A 75 -7.93 -8.69 15.96
N THR A 76 -6.94 -8.05 16.60
CA THR A 76 -6.40 -6.76 16.14
C THR A 76 -5.64 -6.91 14.82
N ILE A 77 -4.80 -7.95 14.70
CA ILE A 77 -4.10 -8.26 13.44
C ILE A 77 -5.11 -8.55 12.32
N LYS A 78 -6.16 -9.33 12.60
CA LYS A 78 -7.20 -9.60 11.61
C LYS A 78 -7.90 -8.32 11.16
N SER A 79 -8.32 -7.48 12.10
CA SER A 79 -8.94 -6.19 11.78
C SER A 79 -8.02 -5.29 10.96
N LEU A 80 -6.70 -5.30 11.22
CA LEU A 80 -5.73 -4.56 10.44
C LEU A 80 -5.63 -5.09 9.01
N CYS A 81 -5.52 -6.42 8.83
CA CYS A 81 -5.47 -7.02 7.49
C CYS A 81 -6.73 -6.69 6.68
N ASP A 82 -7.91 -6.78 7.30
CA ASP A 82 -9.18 -6.43 6.66
C ASP A 82 -9.22 -4.94 6.27
N GLN A 83 -8.70 -4.04 7.13
CA GLN A 83 -8.61 -2.61 6.84
C GLN A 83 -7.60 -2.30 5.73
N ILE A 84 -6.45 -2.98 5.70
CA ILE A 84 -5.45 -2.84 4.63
C ILE A 84 -6.08 -3.24 3.30
N GLN A 85 -6.73 -4.40 3.25
CA GLN A 85 -7.40 -4.87 2.03
C GLN A 85 -8.46 -3.88 1.56
N LYS A 86 -9.34 -3.43 2.46
CA LYS A 86 -10.37 -2.44 2.12
C LYS A 86 -9.79 -1.11 1.62
N THR A 87 -8.74 -0.60 2.28
CA THR A 87 -8.08 0.65 1.88
C THR A 87 -7.46 0.53 0.49
N LEU A 88 -6.86 -0.63 0.19
CA LEU A 88 -6.26 -0.90 -1.11
C LEU A 88 -7.32 -1.06 -2.22
N GLU A 89 -8.43 -1.73 -1.94
CA GLU A 89 -9.59 -1.84 -2.85
C GLU A 89 -10.21 -0.47 -3.17
N GLU A 90 -10.29 0.42 -2.18
CA GLU A 90 -10.81 1.78 -2.37
C GLU A 90 -9.85 2.66 -3.17
N CYS A 91 -8.53 2.52 -2.98
CA CYS A 91 -7.52 3.26 -3.74
C CYS A 91 -7.50 2.88 -5.22
N ASP A 92 -7.68 1.59 -5.53
CA ASP A 92 -7.70 1.09 -6.91
C ASP A 92 -8.83 1.72 -7.75
N ARG A 93 -9.97 2.05 -7.11
CA ARG A 93 -11.12 2.67 -7.82
C ARG A 93 -10.93 4.13 -8.19
N TYR A 94 -10.08 4.88 -7.49
CA TYR A 94 -10.04 6.35 -7.59
C TYR A 94 -8.66 6.94 -7.95
N SER A 95 -7.54 6.22 -7.79
CA SER A 95 -6.20 6.82 -7.97
C SER A 95 -5.12 5.84 -8.42
N ARG A 96 -5.36 5.11 -9.52
CA ARG A 96 -4.38 4.20 -10.17
C ARG A 96 -3.05 4.85 -10.57
N SER A 97 -2.98 6.19 -10.58
CA SER A 97 -1.76 6.95 -10.89
C SER A 97 -1.02 7.51 -9.67
N ASN A 98 -1.62 7.54 -8.46
CA ASN A 98 -1.05 8.27 -7.32
C ASN A 98 -0.59 7.34 -6.19
N GLN A 99 0.67 6.91 -6.28
CA GLN A 99 1.29 5.95 -5.36
C GLN A 99 1.73 6.55 -4.02
N GLU A 100 2.04 7.86 -4.00
CA GLU A 100 2.46 8.55 -2.78
C GLU A 100 1.34 8.60 -1.74
N ASN A 101 0.09 8.73 -2.19
CA ASN A 101 -1.08 8.65 -1.33
C ASN A 101 -1.20 7.28 -0.66
N LEU A 102 -0.91 6.20 -1.39
CA LEU A 102 -1.03 4.83 -0.89
C LEU A 102 0.00 4.54 0.23
N ASP A 103 1.23 5.04 0.08
CA ASP A 103 2.26 4.91 1.12
C ASP A 103 1.88 5.63 2.41
N LEU A 104 1.35 6.84 2.30
CA LEU A 104 0.92 7.63 3.44
C LEU A 104 -0.27 6.98 4.16
N LEU A 105 -1.26 6.48 3.41
CA LEU A 105 -2.42 5.79 3.97
C LEU A 105 -2.03 4.52 4.71
N LEU A 106 -1.23 3.65 4.08
CA LEU A 106 -0.77 2.41 4.71
C LEU A 106 0.09 2.68 5.95
N SER A 107 0.94 3.70 5.91
CA SER A 107 1.76 4.10 7.05
C SER A 107 0.90 4.60 8.22
N ASN A 108 -0.10 5.43 7.95
CA ASN A 108 -1.01 5.93 8.97
C ASN A 108 -1.85 4.81 9.59
N LEU A 109 -2.40 3.92 8.77
CA LEU A 109 -3.16 2.76 9.22
C LEU A 109 -2.31 1.84 10.13
N LEU A 110 -1.08 1.57 9.69
CA LEU A 110 -0.15 0.75 10.45
C LEU A 110 0.20 1.43 11.79
N ASN A 111 0.49 2.73 11.79
CA ASN A 111 0.76 3.48 13.03
C ASN A 111 -0.43 3.45 14.00
N GLU A 112 -1.66 3.65 13.51
CA GLU A 112 -2.87 3.58 14.34
C GLU A 112 -3.05 2.18 14.96
N SER A 113 -2.77 1.13 14.18
CA SER A 113 -2.83 -0.24 14.67
C SER A 113 -1.76 -0.56 15.71
N MET A 114 -0.54 -0.04 15.53
CA MET A 114 0.54 -0.19 16.49
C MET A 114 0.22 0.52 17.81
N GLU A 115 -0.40 1.70 17.73
CA GLU A 115 -0.89 2.42 18.91
C GLU A 115 -1.95 1.60 19.67
N LYS A 116 -2.93 1.03 18.95
CA LYS A 116 -3.92 0.10 19.55
C LYS A 116 -3.26 -1.12 20.19
N LEU A 117 -2.27 -1.71 19.54
CA LEU A 117 -1.52 -2.85 20.09
C LEU A 117 -0.75 -2.47 21.36
N ASN A 118 -0.09 -1.31 21.37
CA ASN A 118 0.59 -0.81 22.56
C ASN A 118 -0.40 -0.55 23.71
N GLN A 119 -1.57 0.02 23.44
CA GLN A 119 -2.63 0.20 24.42
C GLN A 119 -3.15 -1.14 24.98
N LEU A 120 -3.32 -2.17 24.13
CA LEU A 120 -3.68 -3.51 24.59
C LEU A 120 -2.63 -4.10 25.53
N LEU A 121 -1.34 -3.91 25.24
CA LEU A 121 -0.27 -4.39 26.12
C LEU A 121 -0.25 -3.67 27.47
N VAL A 122 -0.60 -2.37 27.51
CA VAL A 122 -0.79 -1.62 28.77
C VAL A 122 -1.98 -2.17 29.55
N ASN A 123 -3.13 -2.35 28.88
CA ASN A 123 -4.35 -2.86 29.52
C ASN A 123 -4.17 -4.27 30.13
N HIS A 124 -3.42 -5.13 29.44
CA HIS A 124 -3.07 -6.47 29.93
C HIS A 124 -1.92 -6.48 30.94
N LYS A 125 -1.44 -5.32 31.40
CA LYS A 125 -0.33 -5.17 32.37
C LYS A 125 1.00 -5.78 31.90
N VAL A 126 1.17 -5.97 30.59
CA VAL A 126 2.47 -6.37 30.01
C VAL A 126 3.40 -5.17 29.93
N LEU A 127 2.84 -3.99 29.61
CA LEU A 127 3.46 -2.71 29.85
C LEU A 127 2.94 -2.10 31.16
N SER A 128 3.83 -1.41 31.88
CA SER A 128 3.42 -0.42 32.88
C SER A 128 3.34 0.92 32.17
N ALA A 129 2.23 1.66 32.35
CA ALA A 129 2.10 3.01 31.84
C ALA A 129 3.17 3.96 32.41
N ASP A 130 3.77 3.63 33.57
CA ASP A 130 4.60 4.56 34.35
C ASP A 130 5.94 4.03 34.90
N ALA A 131 6.39 2.77 34.67
CA ALA A 131 7.44 2.23 35.56
C ALA A 131 8.49 1.25 35.03
N ASP A 132 8.80 1.17 33.74
CA ASP A 132 10.13 0.64 33.35
C ASP A 132 10.66 1.43 32.17
N LYS A 133 11.45 2.46 32.50
CA LYS A 133 12.27 3.15 31.52
C LYS A 133 13.46 2.23 31.21
N ASP A 134 13.69 1.94 29.93
CA ASP A 134 14.98 1.38 29.51
C ASP A 134 16.12 2.35 29.90
N GLN A 135 17.38 1.92 29.79
CA GLN A 135 18.56 2.75 30.11
C GLN A 135 18.58 4.14 29.41
N ASP A 136 17.75 4.34 28.38
CA ASP A 136 17.55 5.56 27.57
C ASP A 136 16.30 6.39 27.96
N GLY A 137 15.62 6.09 29.07
CA GLY A 137 14.53 6.92 29.59
C GLY A 137 13.17 6.81 28.88
N LYS A 138 13.06 5.95 27.85
CA LYS A 138 11.84 5.71 27.07
C LYS A 138 11.08 4.48 27.57
N THR A 139 9.75 4.54 27.50
CA THR A 139 8.89 3.38 27.71
C THR A 139 9.07 2.41 26.53
N PRO A 140 9.26 1.10 26.77
CA PRO A 140 9.47 0.15 25.69
C PRO A 140 8.18 0.00 24.88
N GLN A 141 8.11 0.60 23.68
CA GLN A 141 6.96 0.47 22.79
C GLN A 141 7.27 -0.49 21.63
N MET A 142 6.22 -1.13 21.12
CA MET A 142 6.28 -1.85 19.86
C MET A 142 6.13 -0.86 18.72
N SER A 143 7.08 -0.87 17.78
CA SER A 143 7.01 -0.07 16.55
C SER A 143 7.36 -0.94 15.36
N ILE A 144 6.58 -0.85 14.30
CA ILE A 144 6.87 -1.46 13.00
C ILE A 144 6.71 -0.34 11.97
N ARG A 145 7.59 -0.29 10.98
CA ARG A 145 7.48 0.67 9.87
C ARG A 145 7.11 -0.06 8.59
N LEU A 146 6.28 0.58 7.76
CA LEU A 146 5.92 0.05 6.44
C LEU A 146 7.17 -0.30 5.62
N ALA A 147 8.18 0.59 5.61
CA ALA A 147 9.44 0.35 4.92
C ALA A 147 10.13 -0.94 5.38
N GLU A 148 10.15 -1.24 6.67
CA GLU A 148 10.77 -2.48 7.18
C GLU A 148 10.06 -3.72 6.66
N ILE A 149 8.73 -3.68 6.51
CA ILE A 149 7.93 -4.78 5.94
C ILE A 149 8.22 -4.91 4.45
N GLU A 150 8.21 -3.80 3.70
CA GLU A 150 8.49 -3.82 2.26
C GLU A 150 9.91 -4.29 1.94
N PHE A 151 10.90 -4.00 2.80
CA PHE A 151 12.28 -4.45 2.61
C PHE A 151 12.52 -5.91 3.03
N THR A 152 11.72 -6.44 3.96
CA THR A 152 11.89 -7.82 4.47
C THR A 152 11.18 -8.84 3.61
N ASP A 153 10.03 -8.49 3.02
CA ASP A 153 9.26 -9.40 2.17
C ASP A 153 9.55 -9.17 0.68
N ARG A 154 10.14 -10.19 0.03
CA ARG A 154 10.51 -10.15 -1.39
C ARG A 154 9.32 -9.95 -2.31
N ASN A 155 8.17 -10.52 -2.00
CA ASN A 155 6.98 -10.44 -2.86
C ASN A 155 6.36 -9.05 -2.77
N VAL A 156 6.27 -8.49 -1.56
CA VAL A 156 5.83 -7.10 -1.35
C VAL A 156 6.71 -6.14 -2.13
N LEU A 157 8.04 -6.27 -2.01
CA LEU A 157 8.98 -5.44 -2.76
C LEU A 157 8.81 -5.57 -4.27
N SER A 158 8.66 -6.80 -4.76
CA SER A 158 8.52 -7.09 -6.19
C SER A 158 7.25 -6.48 -6.77
N HIS A 159 6.09 -6.75 -6.15
CA HIS A 159 4.81 -6.21 -6.62
C HIS A 159 4.79 -4.68 -6.51
N ARG A 160 5.38 -4.11 -5.44
CA ARG A 160 5.47 -2.65 -5.30
C ARG A 160 6.34 -2.01 -6.37
N GLY A 161 7.45 -2.64 -6.72
CA GLY A 161 8.33 -2.20 -7.81
C GLY A 161 7.62 -2.26 -9.16
N GLU A 162 6.92 -3.35 -9.45
CA GLU A 162 6.15 -3.51 -10.68
C GLU A 162 5.03 -2.47 -10.79
N LEU A 163 4.29 -2.23 -9.70
CA LEU A 163 3.24 -1.22 -9.65
C LEU A 163 3.82 0.17 -9.98
N ARG A 164 4.99 0.54 -9.42
CA ARG A 164 5.71 1.81 -9.74
C ARG A 164 5.98 1.97 -11.23
N VAL A 165 6.49 0.92 -11.86
CA VAL A 165 6.80 0.92 -13.30
C VAL A 165 5.53 1.05 -14.13
N LEU A 166 4.47 0.31 -13.80
CA LEU A 166 3.21 0.34 -14.53
C LEU A 166 2.48 1.68 -14.40
N SER A 167 2.42 2.25 -13.19
CA SER A 167 1.83 3.57 -12.97
C SER A 167 2.57 4.67 -13.75
N ALA A 168 3.91 4.63 -13.78
CA ALA A 168 4.71 5.56 -14.58
C ALA A 168 4.46 5.40 -16.08
N ARG A 169 4.37 4.15 -16.56
CA ARG A 169 4.04 3.84 -17.95
C ARG A 169 2.64 4.33 -18.33
N LEU A 170 1.65 4.14 -17.46
CA LEU A 170 0.29 4.63 -17.65
C LEU A 170 0.26 6.16 -17.77
N ALA A 171 0.97 6.87 -16.88
CA ALA A 171 1.07 8.33 -16.94
C ALA A 171 1.70 8.81 -18.27
N HIS A 172 2.76 8.15 -18.71
CA HIS A 172 3.39 8.44 -20.00
C HIS A 172 2.41 8.23 -21.17
N LEU A 173 1.70 7.11 -21.21
CA LEU A 173 0.77 6.79 -22.29
C LEU A 173 -0.42 7.77 -22.34
N HIS A 174 -0.93 8.23 -21.20
CA HIS A 174 -1.96 9.28 -21.17
C HIS A 174 -1.43 10.60 -21.76
N ASN A 175 -0.22 11.02 -21.39
CA ASN A 175 0.38 12.22 -21.97
C ASN A 175 0.59 12.09 -23.48
N GLU A 176 1.00 10.91 -23.96
CA GLU A 176 1.17 10.64 -25.39
C GLU A 176 -0.17 10.66 -26.15
N LEU A 177 -1.21 10.08 -25.55
CA LEU A 177 -2.57 10.11 -26.07
C LEU A 177 -3.07 11.55 -26.26
N ASP A 178 -2.90 12.40 -25.25
CA ASP A 178 -3.33 13.80 -25.29
C ASP A 178 -2.60 14.57 -26.40
N GLN A 179 -1.29 14.37 -26.55
CA GLN A 179 -0.51 14.97 -27.63
C GLN A 179 -1.00 14.51 -29.02
N LYS A 180 -1.36 13.23 -29.17
CA LYS A 180 -1.88 12.70 -30.44
C LYS A 180 -3.26 13.27 -30.79
N TYR A 181 -4.13 13.48 -29.80
CA TYR A 181 -5.39 14.18 -30.01
C TYR A 181 -5.19 15.62 -30.46
N GLN A 182 -4.25 16.35 -29.86
CA GLN A 182 -3.91 17.71 -30.30
C GLN A 182 -3.40 17.73 -31.76
N GLN A 183 -2.51 16.80 -32.12
CA GLN A 183 -2.01 16.66 -33.50
C GLN A 183 -3.14 16.37 -34.49
N LYS A 184 -4.10 15.53 -34.09
CA LYS A 184 -5.29 15.24 -34.91
C LYS A 184 -6.10 16.50 -35.18
N THR A 185 -6.42 17.28 -34.14
CA THR A 185 -7.19 18.52 -34.27
C THR A 185 -6.51 19.52 -35.21
N ILE A 186 -5.18 19.67 -35.11
CA ILE A 186 -4.42 20.56 -36.01
C ILE A 186 -4.50 20.05 -37.46
N ALA A 187 -4.29 18.76 -37.68
CA ALA A 187 -4.34 18.16 -39.02
C ALA A 187 -5.74 18.25 -39.67
N GLU A 188 -6.81 18.12 -38.87
CA GLU A 188 -8.19 18.32 -39.33
C GLU A 188 -8.47 19.78 -39.69
N ALA A 189 -8.01 20.73 -38.86
CA ALA A 189 -8.14 22.16 -39.14
C ALA A 189 -7.40 22.57 -40.42
N GLU A 190 -6.17 22.06 -40.64
CA GLU A 190 -5.42 22.31 -41.87
C GLU A 190 -6.12 21.73 -43.11
N LEU A 191 -6.70 20.53 -42.99
CA LEU A 191 -7.44 19.90 -44.08
C LEU A 191 -8.69 20.71 -44.43
N ALA A 192 -9.48 21.09 -43.42
CA ALA A 192 -10.67 21.92 -43.59
C ALA A 192 -10.33 23.27 -44.22
N TRP A 193 -9.27 23.91 -43.74
CA TRP A 193 -8.76 25.15 -44.32
C TRP A 193 -8.43 24.97 -45.80
N ARG A 194 -7.61 23.97 -46.17
CA ARG A 194 -7.24 23.73 -47.57
C ARG A 194 -8.44 23.43 -48.45
N SER A 195 -9.43 22.69 -47.96
CA SER A 195 -10.64 22.40 -48.73
C SER A 195 -11.53 23.63 -48.98
N ALA A 196 -11.44 24.67 -48.15
CA ALA A 196 -12.21 25.90 -48.35
C ALA A 196 -11.68 26.79 -49.49
N TRP A 197 -10.47 26.51 -50.00
CA TRP A 197 -9.82 27.31 -51.05
C TRP A 197 -9.67 26.58 -52.39
N VAL A 198 -10.14 25.33 -52.49
CA VAL A 198 -10.12 24.55 -53.73
C VAL A 198 -11.56 24.40 -54.22
N GLU A 199 -12.02 25.39 -54.99
CA GLU A 199 -13.16 25.31 -55.91
C GLU A 199 -12.65 25.24 -57.35
#